data_AF-A0A8J7C5I0-F1
#
_entry.id   AF-A0A8J7C5I0-F1
#
_cell.length_a   1.000
_cell.length_b   1.000
_cell.length_c   1.000
_cell.angle_alpha   90.00
_cell.angle_beta   90.00
_cell.angle_gamma   90.00
#
_symmetry.space_group_name_H-M   'P 1'
#
loop_
_entity.id
_entity.type
_entity.pdbx_description
1 polymer ?
#
loop_
_entity_poly.entity_id
_entity_poly.type
_entity_poly.pdbx_seq_one_letter_code
_entity_poly.pdbx_strand_id
1 'polypeptide(L)'
;MTAFSTTDIPSNIDTLEKLAAWIGLSLTAINPTLTAVEAPNYSARTCQAGTFFIEADNKHRLLVRVSLPMSAEHLSGANNPWTYTEALSETAIPDSFKVAA
;
A
#
# COMPACT_ATOMS: atom_id res chain seq x y z
N MET A 1 10.63 4.06 7.08
CA MET A 1 9.26 3.85 6.56
C MET A 1 8.85 5.09 5.80
N THR A 2 7.97 4.99 4.79
CA THR A 2 7.20 6.16 4.34
C THR A 2 6.46 6.67 5.57
N ALA A 3 7.01 7.69 6.23
CA ALA A 3 6.58 8.06 7.56
C ALA A 3 5.22 8.75 7.45
N PHE A 4 4.20 8.17 8.09
CA PHE A 4 2.94 8.84 8.34
C PHE A 4 2.72 8.90 9.85
N SER A 5 2.13 10.00 10.31
CA SER A 5 1.60 10.09 11.66
C SER A 5 0.20 9.47 11.66
N THR A 6 -0.24 8.88 12.76
CA THR A 6 -1.63 8.42 12.90
C THR A 6 -2.64 9.54 12.61
N THR A 7 -2.25 10.80 12.83
CA THR A 7 -3.04 11.99 12.50
C THR A 7 -3.17 12.26 11.00
N ASP A 8 -2.33 11.66 10.15
CA ASP A 8 -2.43 11.76 8.68
C ASP A 8 -3.52 10.83 8.12
N ILE A 9 -4.02 9.85 8.90
CA ILE A 9 -5.14 9.00 8.48
C ILE A 9 -6.44 9.81 8.64
N PRO A 10 -7.23 10.00 7.56
CA PRO A 10 -8.53 10.64 7.66
C PRO A 10 -9.44 10.02 8.73
N SER A 11 -10.10 10.86 9.53
CA SER A 11 -10.90 10.41 10.68
C SER A 11 -12.15 9.58 10.32
N ASN A 12 -12.57 9.61 9.05
CA ASN A 12 -13.67 8.80 8.52
C ASN A 12 -13.24 7.39 8.05
N ILE A 13 -11.96 7.03 8.19
CA ILE A 13 -11.44 5.68 8.02
C ILE A 13 -11.62 4.91 9.33
N ASP A 14 -12.75 4.22 9.41
CA ASP A 14 -13.23 3.49 10.60
C ASP A 14 -13.31 1.97 10.37
N THR A 15 -12.97 1.48 9.17
CA THR A 15 -12.93 0.04 8.86
C THR A 15 -11.61 -0.38 8.24
N LEU A 16 -11.29 -1.68 8.32
CA LEU A 16 -10.11 -2.25 7.70
C LEU A 16 -10.13 -2.11 6.18
N GLU A 17 -11.30 -2.20 5.54
CA GLU A 17 -11.45 -2.05 4.10
C GLU A 17 -11.15 -0.61 3.66
N LYS A 18 -11.65 0.38 4.41
CA LYS A 18 -11.33 1.80 4.16
C LYS A 18 -9.84 2.06 4.36
N LEU A 19 -9.24 1.49 5.40
CA LEU A 19 -7.81 1.62 5.67
C LEU A 19 -6.97 0.97 4.57
N ALA A 20 -7.31 -0.24 4.14
CA ALA A 20 -6.63 -0.93 3.05
C ALA A 20 -6.73 -0.16 1.72
N ALA A 21 -7.90 0.39 1.41
CA ALA A 21 -8.11 1.25 0.24
C ALA A 21 -7.22 2.49 0.30
N TRP A 22 -7.21 3.19 1.44
CA TRP A 22 -6.38 4.38 1.66
C TRP A 22 -4.88 4.08 1.53
N ILE A 23 -4.40 3.00 2.15
CA ILE A 23 -3.01 2.56 2.06
C ILE A 23 -2.64 2.28 0.59
N GLY A 24 -3.43 1.48 -0.11
CA GLY A 24 -3.16 1.09 -1.49
C GLY A 24 -3.13 2.28 -2.46
N LEU A 25 -4.09 3.18 -2.36
CA LEU A 25 -4.16 4.37 -3.19
C LEU A 25 -3.02 5.35 -2.87
N SER A 26 -2.71 5.56 -1.59
CA SER A 26 -1.62 6.45 -1.16
C SER A 26 -0.26 5.92 -1.64
N LEU A 27 0.01 4.63 -1.45
CA LEU A 27 1.25 3.99 -1.91
C LEU A 27 1.39 4.04 -3.44
N THR A 28 0.30 3.85 -4.18
CA THR A 28 0.30 3.95 -5.65
C THR A 28 0.58 5.39 -6.11
N ALA A 29 -0.01 6.38 -5.43
CA ALA A 29 0.16 7.79 -5.77
C ALA A 29 1.60 8.28 -5.56
N ILE A 30 2.25 7.88 -4.47
CA ILE A 30 3.62 8.32 -4.14
C ILE A 30 4.72 7.49 -4.82
N ASN A 31 4.40 6.26 -5.26
CA ASN A 31 5.34 5.36 -5.93
C ASN A 31 4.83 4.90 -7.32
N PRO A 32 4.47 5.81 -8.25
CA PRO A 32 3.75 5.47 -9.47
C PRO A 32 4.54 4.61 -10.47
N THR A 33 5.88 4.68 -10.40
CA THR A 33 6.81 4.03 -11.33
C THR A 33 7.83 3.14 -10.63
N LEU A 34 7.76 3.00 -9.31
CA LEU A 34 8.71 2.15 -8.57
C LEU A 34 8.45 0.68 -8.93
N THR A 35 9.51 -0.03 -9.30
CA THR A 35 9.44 -1.44 -9.71
C THR A 35 10.37 -2.31 -8.88
N ALA A 36 10.00 -3.57 -8.71
CA ALA A 36 10.84 -4.62 -8.14
C ALA A 36 10.93 -5.80 -9.12
N VAL A 37 12.07 -6.47 -9.14
CA VAL A 37 12.25 -7.76 -9.84
C VAL A 37 11.71 -8.85 -8.92
N GLU A 38 10.59 -9.46 -9.30
CA GLU A 38 9.90 -10.42 -8.44
C GLU A 38 10.04 -11.87 -8.94
N ALA A 39 10.46 -12.05 -10.18
CA ALA A 39 10.86 -13.33 -10.73
C ALA A 39 11.96 -13.12 -11.78
N PRO A 40 12.70 -14.17 -12.18
CA PRO A 40 13.72 -14.05 -13.23
C PRO A 40 13.16 -13.39 -14.49
N ASN A 41 13.77 -12.29 -14.92
CA ASN A 41 13.35 -11.48 -16.07
C ASN A 41 11.93 -10.87 -15.97
N TYR A 42 11.36 -10.78 -14.77
CA TYR A 42 10.05 -10.18 -14.54
C TYR A 42 10.13 -9.06 -13.52
N SER A 43 9.91 -7.83 -13.99
CA SER A 43 9.76 -6.65 -13.15
C SER A 43 8.30 -6.24 -13.08
N ALA A 44 7.81 -5.98 -11.88
CA ALA A 44 6.47 -5.47 -11.64
C ALA A 44 6.54 -4.17 -10.84
N ARG A 45 5.48 -3.35 -10.91
CA ARG A 45 5.36 -2.17 -10.04
C ARG A 45 5.14 -2.62 -8.60
N THR A 46 5.84 -2.00 -7.65
CA THR A 46 5.73 -2.35 -6.23
C THR A 46 4.35 -2.02 -5.66
N CYS A 47 3.65 -1.02 -6.21
CA CYS A 47 2.26 -0.74 -5.86
C CYS A 47 1.43 -0.39 -7.10
N GLN A 48 0.22 -0.95 -7.18
CA GLN A 48 -0.77 -0.64 -8.21
C GLN A 48 -2.16 -0.68 -7.60
N ALA A 49 -2.98 0.31 -7.90
CA ALA A 49 -4.38 0.34 -7.51
C ALA A 49 -5.25 0.79 -8.69
N GLY A 50 -6.43 0.19 -8.83
CA GLY A 50 -7.40 0.56 -9.85
C GLY A 50 -8.79 0.02 -9.53
N THR A 51 -9.81 0.69 -10.05
CA THR A 51 -11.20 0.23 -9.93
C THR A 51 -11.57 -0.55 -11.20
N PHE A 52 -12.05 -1.77 -11.01
CA PHE A 52 -12.41 -2.67 -12.10
C PHE A 52 -13.83 -3.16 -11.91
N PHE A 53 -14.58 -3.27 -13.01
CA PHE A 53 -15.87 -3.94 -13.01
C PHE A 53 -15.64 -5.45 -13.08
N ILE A 54 -16.23 -6.19 -12.14
CA ILE A 54 -16.11 -7.64 -12.04
C ILE A 54 -17.46 -8.25 -12.45
N GLU A 55 -17.49 -8.88 -13.62
CA GLU A 55 -18.72 -9.45 -14.19
C GLU A 55 -19.29 -10.57 -13.31
N ALA A 56 -18.43 -11.34 -12.66
CA ALA A 56 -18.82 -12.48 -11.84
C ALA A 56 -19.76 -12.10 -10.66
N ASP A 57 -19.68 -10.86 -10.17
CA ASP A 57 -20.55 -10.36 -9.10
C ASP A 57 -21.28 -9.04 -9.42
N ASN A 58 -21.17 -8.58 -10.67
CA ASN A 58 -21.80 -7.37 -11.21
C ASN A 58 -21.49 -6.11 -10.36
N LYS A 59 -20.24 -5.97 -9.88
CA LYS A 59 -19.82 -4.86 -9.02
C LYS A 59 -18.49 -4.25 -9.47
N HIS A 60 -18.33 -2.95 -9.17
CA HIS A 60 -17.01 -2.33 -9.20
C HIS A 60 -16.25 -2.71 -7.93
N ARG A 61 -15.01 -3.15 -8.09
CA ARG A 61 -14.09 -3.46 -6.99
C ARG A 61 -12.83 -2.63 -7.11
N LEU A 62 -12.34 -2.14 -5.97
CA LEU A 62 -10.97 -1.63 -5.88
C LEU A 62 -10.03 -2.83 -5.81
N LEU A 63 -9.14 -2.95 -6.79
CA LEU A 63 -8.06 -3.92 -6.79
C LEU A 63 -6.77 -3.19 -6.40
N VAL A 64 -6.12 -3.68 -5.34
CA VAL A 64 -4.84 -3.18 -4.86
C VAL A 64 -3.82 -4.32 -4.89
N ARG A 65 -2.64 -4.04 -5.46
CA ARG A 65 -1.46 -4.89 -5.42
C ARG A 65 -0.35 -4.14 -4.71
N VAL A 66 0.26 -4.75 -3.70
CA VAL A 66 1.42 -4.18 -3.01
C VAL A 66 2.47 -5.26 -2.80
N SER A 67 3.72 -4.92 -3.11
CA SER A 67 4.93 -5.72 -2.86
C SER A 67 5.83 -4.88 -1.98
N LEU A 68 5.99 -5.29 -0.71
CA LEU A 68 6.70 -4.53 0.31
C LEU A 68 8.03 -5.20 0.63
N PRO A 69 9.14 -4.44 0.71
CA PRO A 69 10.41 -4.98 1.18
C PRO A 69 10.28 -5.40 2.66
N MET A 70 10.96 -6.49 2.99
CA MET A 70 10.99 -7.07 4.33
C MET A 70 12.44 -7.20 4.77
N SER A 71 12.73 -6.79 5.99
CA SER A 71 14.06 -6.94 6.58
C SER A 71 14.39 -8.43 6.79
N ALA A 72 15.67 -8.81 6.80
CA ALA A 72 16.08 -10.22 6.91
C ALA A 72 15.63 -10.88 8.24
N GLU A 73 15.42 -10.07 9.28
CA GLU A 73 14.96 -10.51 10.60
C GLU A 73 13.55 -11.13 10.56
N HIS A 74 12.76 -10.92 9.51
CA HIS A 74 11.45 -11.57 9.37
C HIS A 74 11.52 -13.11 9.38
N LEU A 75 12.69 -13.70 9.08
CA LEU A 75 12.88 -15.15 9.03
C LEU A 75 13.04 -15.80 10.41
N SER A 76 13.47 -15.03 11.42
CA SER A 76 13.87 -15.57 12.73
C SER A 76 13.45 -14.73 13.93
N GLY A 77 12.96 -13.51 13.70
CA GLY A 77 12.58 -12.60 14.77
C GLY A 77 11.26 -12.97 15.43
N ALA A 78 11.09 -12.55 16.68
CA ALA A 78 9.93 -12.89 17.52
C ALA A 78 8.78 -11.86 17.49
N ASN A 79 8.98 -10.71 16.84
CA ASN A 79 7.96 -9.66 16.72
C ASN A 79 6.91 -10.00 15.67
N ASN A 80 5.81 -9.23 15.69
CA ASN A 80 4.75 -9.35 14.69
C ASN A 80 5.28 -9.11 13.26
N PRO A 81 4.75 -9.80 12.23
CA PRO A 81 5.29 -9.74 10.87
C PRO A 81 5.41 -8.32 10.28
N TRP A 82 4.44 -7.45 10.53
CA TRP A 82 4.44 -6.07 10.01
C TRP A 82 5.54 -5.18 10.58
N THR A 83 6.22 -5.60 11.66
CA THR A 83 7.34 -4.84 12.24
C THR A 83 8.62 -4.93 11.41
N TYR A 84 8.73 -5.93 10.53
CA TYR A 84 9.88 -6.12 9.65
C TYR A 84 9.68 -5.50 8.26
N THR A 85 8.52 -4.87 8.02
CA THR A 85 8.25 -4.21 6.75
C THR A 85 9.07 -2.93 6.62
N GLU A 86 9.79 -2.81 5.51
CA GLU A 86 10.64 -1.67 5.20
C GLU A 86 9.91 -0.64 4.32
N ALA A 87 10.50 0.56 4.23
CA ALA A 87 9.95 1.62 3.39
C ALA A 87 10.09 1.28 1.90
N LEU A 88 9.07 1.57 1.09
CA LEU A 88 9.23 1.63 -0.36
C LEU A 88 9.99 2.90 -0.80
N SER A 89 9.73 4.02 -0.12
CA SER A 89 10.36 5.31 -0.36
C SER A 89 10.16 6.24 0.85
N GLU A 90 10.84 7.39 0.82
CA GLU A 90 10.70 8.47 1.81
C GLU A 90 9.75 9.58 1.34
N THR A 91 9.03 9.37 0.23
CA THR A 91 8.12 10.36 -0.36
C THR A 91 6.95 10.64 0.60
N ALA A 92 6.71 11.91 0.90
CA ALA A 92 5.59 12.31 1.76
C ALA A 92 4.23 11.99 1.11
N ILE A 93 3.25 11.62 1.94
CA ILE A 93 1.85 11.44 1.51
C ILE A 93 1.28 12.82 1.11
N PRO A 94 0.67 12.98 -0.08
CA PRO A 94 0.07 14.24 -0.48
C PRO A 94 -1.10 14.64 0.43
N ASP A 95 -1.28 15.93 0.67
CA ASP A 95 -2.32 16.45 1.58
C ASP A 95 -3.75 16.04 1.20
N SER A 96 -4.00 15.82 -0.10
CA SER A 96 -5.30 15.34 -0.60
C SER A 96 -5.70 13.97 -0.05
N PHE A 97 -4.75 13.18 0.46
CA PHE A 97 -5.01 11.89 1.09
C PHE A 97 -5.20 11.99 2.61
N LYS A 98 -4.90 13.15 3.23
CA LYS A 98 -4.92 13.33 4.69
C LYS A 98 -6.22 13.94 5.21
N VAL A 99 -7.01 14.52 4.32
CA VAL A 99 -8.28 15.16 4.65
C VAL A 99 -9.44 14.17 4.58
N ALA A 100 -10.38 14.25 5.51
CA ALA A 100 -11.67 13.61 5.35
C ALA A 100 -12.44 14.38 4.26
N ALA A 101 -12.77 13.69 3.17
CA ALA A 101 -13.67 14.21 2.14
C ALA A 101 -15.10 14.36 2.67
#